data_AF-A0A1W4XLC3-F1
#
_entry.id   AF-A0A1W4XLC3-F1
#
_cell.length_a   1.000
_cell.length_b   1.000
_cell.length_c   1.000
_cell.angle_alpha   90.00
_cell.angle_beta   90.00
_cell.angle_gamma   90.00
#
_symmetry.space_group_name_H-M   'P 1'
#
loop_
_entity.id
_entity.type
_entity.pdbx_description
1 polymer ?
#
loop_
_entity_poly.entity_id
_entity_poly.type
_entity_poly.pdbx_seq_one_letter_code
_entity_poly.pdbx_strand_id
1 'polypeptide(L)'
;MVVRWSVLCCSDLVNNIFVILFEYFQGFTLFEKHWFPELPARGQGYRCIRVNGLTPVDQSLEQAASKCGLSYNDLSLPTELTVWVDPSEVCYR
;
A
#
# COMPACT_ATOMS: atom_id res chain seq x y z
N MET A 1 4.12 -12.24 1.96
CA MET A 1 5.56 -12.05 1.67
C MET A 1 6.00 -10.72 2.28
N VAL A 2 7.21 -10.65 2.84
CA VAL A 2 7.78 -9.43 3.45
C VAL A 2 8.79 -8.84 2.48
N VAL A 3 8.69 -7.55 2.20
CA VAL A 3 9.58 -6.84 1.27
C VAL A 3 10.08 -5.56 1.93
N ARG A 4 11.40 -5.37 1.92
CA ARG A 4 12.01 -4.11 2.37
C ARG A 4 11.80 -3.04 1.30
N TRP A 5 11.50 -1.82 1.74
CA TRP A 5 11.31 -0.67 0.85
C TRP A 5 12.47 -0.46 -0.14
N SER A 6 13.71 -0.70 0.31
CA SER A 6 14.92 -0.57 -0.51
C SER A 6 15.03 -1.59 -1.65
N VAL A 7 14.21 -2.64 -1.65
CA VAL A 7 14.24 -3.75 -2.61
C VAL A 7 13.01 -3.72 -3.53
N LEU A 8 12.04 -2.83 -3.27
CA LEU A 8 10.82 -2.68 -4.06
C LEU A 8 11.03 -2.04 -5.43
N CYS A 9 12.27 -1.64 -5.77
CA CYS A 9 12.59 -1.13 -7.09
C CYS A 9 12.89 -2.32 -8.02
N CYS A 10 11.92 -2.67 -8.87
CA CYS A 10 12.13 -3.25 -10.22
C CYS A 10 11.89 -4.76 -10.45
N SER A 11 11.73 -5.64 -9.47
CA SER A 11 11.46 -7.05 -9.78
C SER A 11 10.56 -7.72 -8.75
N ASP A 12 9.27 -7.84 -9.06
CA ASP A 12 8.49 -9.09 -8.95
C ASP A 12 6.97 -8.82 -8.92
N LEU A 13 6.29 -9.24 -10.00
CA LEU A 13 4.88 -9.63 -10.16
C LEU A 13 3.69 -8.75 -9.70
N VAL A 14 3.85 -7.57 -9.10
CA VAL A 14 2.70 -6.77 -8.60
C VAL A 14 2.73 -5.31 -9.09
N ASN A 15 2.97 -5.14 -10.39
CA ASN A 15 3.47 -3.90 -11.01
C ASN A 15 2.60 -2.63 -10.92
N ASN A 16 1.38 -2.66 -10.39
CA ASN A 16 0.57 -1.43 -10.24
C ASN A 16 0.45 -0.95 -8.78
N ILE A 17 0.28 -1.85 -7.80
CA ILE A 17 0.04 -1.41 -6.42
C ILE A 17 1.31 -0.91 -5.73
N PHE A 18 2.48 -1.47 -6.02
CA PHE A 18 3.72 -1.07 -5.33
C PHE A 18 4.31 0.23 -5.90
N VAL A 19 4.12 0.51 -7.19
CA VAL A 19 4.45 1.83 -7.77
C VAL A 19 3.57 2.90 -7.12
N ILE A 20 2.28 2.61 -6.98
CA ILE A 20 1.33 3.47 -6.27
C ILE A 20 1.72 3.64 -4.80
N LEU A 21 2.07 2.57 -4.09
CA LEU A 21 2.49 2.64 -2.69
C LEU A 21 3.79 3.41 -2.52
N PHE A 22 4.75 3.24 -3.42
CA PHE A 22 6.05 3.89 -3.34
C PHE A 22 5.99 5.37 -3.73
N GLU A 23 5.36 5.74 -4.83
CA GLU A 23 5.32 7.16 -5.23
C GLU A 23 4.30 7.98 -4.42
N TYR A 24 3.18 7.37 -4.02
CA TYR A 24 2.10 8.10 -3.36
C TYR A 24 2.21 8.10 -1.82
N PHE A 25 2.65 6.99 -1.20
CA PHE A 25 2.70 6.89 0.27
C PHE A 25 4.08 7.19 0.87
N GLN A 26 5.15 7.26 0.05
CA GLN A 26 6.41 7.89 0.50
C GLN A 26 6.26 9.41 0.67
N GLY A 27 5.20 10.00 0.13
CA GLY A 27 4.68 11.28 0.60
C GLY A 27 4.04 11.09 1.96
N PHE A 28 4.84 11.08 3.02
CA PHE A 28 4.50 10.80 4.42
C PHE A 28 3.24 11.48 5.00
N THR A 29 2.57 12.38 4.29
CA THR A 29 1.44 13.17 4.77
C THR A 29 0.23 12.34 5.15
N LEU A 30 -0.08 11.24 4.44
CA LEU A 30 -1.23 10.39 4.77
C LEU A 30 -1.04 9.67 6.11
N PHE A 31 0.20 9.25 6.41
CA PHE A 31 0.53 8.49 7.61
C PHE A 31 1.26 9.31 8.66
N GLU A 32 1.43 10.61 8.49
CA GLU A 32 2.31 11.45 9.31
C GLU A 32 2.04 11.31 10.82
N LYS A 33 0.76 11.29 11.21
CA LYS A 33 0.32 11.13 12.61
C LYS A 33 0.31 9.68 13.11
N HIS A 34 0.51 8.75 12.19
CA HIS A 34 0.48 7.31 12.42
C HIS A 34 1.77 6.63 11.95
N TRP A 35 2.89 7.35 11.85
CA TRP A 35 4.18 6.80 11.42
C TRP A 35 5.19 6.87 12.56
N PHE A 36 5.59 5.71 13.09
CA PHE A 36 6.45 5.62 14.28
C PHE A 36 7.61 4.65 14.00
N PRO A 37 8.76 5.12 13.46
CA PRO A 37 9.90 4.28 13.12
C PRO A 37 10.43 3.43 14.28
N GLU A 38 10.37 3.96 15.51
CA GLU A 38 10.84 3.29 16.72
C GLU A 38 9.87 2.23 17.23
N LEU A 39 8.59 2.29 16.81
CA LEU A 39 7.57 1.32 17.17
C LEU A 39 6.65 1.03 15.98
N PRO A 40 7.13 0.26 14.97
CA PRO A 40 6.42 0.06 13.70
C PRO A 40 4.98 -0.45 13.85
N ALA A 41 4.72 -1.31 14.82
CA ALA A 41 3.37 -1.84 15.08
C ALA A 41 2.36 -0.76 15.49
N ARG A 42 2.81 0.36 16.08
CA ARG A 42 1.90 1.45 16.47
C ARG A 42 1.31 2.08 15.21
N GLY A 43 -0.02 2.13 15.14
CA GLY A 43 -0.72 2.68 13.98
C GLY A 43 -0.80 1.76 12.76
N GLN A 44 -0.30 0.52 12.83
CA GLN A 44 -0.31 -0.40 11.68
C GLN A 44 -1.70 -0.67 11.11
N GLY A 45 -2.74 -0.68 11.96
CA GLY A 45 -4.12 -0.88 11.53
C GLY A 45 -4.65 0.28 10.69
N TYR A 46 -4.20 1.51 10.96
CA TYR A 46 -4.53 2.71 10.17
C TYR A 46 -3.84 2.69 8.81
N ARG A 47 -2.62 2.16 8.75
CA ARG A 47 -1.83 2.05 7.52
C ARG A 47 -2.12 0.79 6.71
N CYS A 48 -2.92 -0.12 7.27
CA CYS A 48 -3.29 -1.37 6.64
C CYS A 48 -4.27 -1.10 5.50
N ILE A 49 -3.92 -1.58 4.31
CA ILE A 49 -4.80 -1.55 3.14
C ILE A 49 -5.46 -2.92 3.04
N ARG A 50 -6.79 -2.94 2.95
CA ARG A 50 -7.57 -4.18 2.90
C ARG A 50 -8.58 -4.15 1.78
N VAL A 51 -8.44 -5.10 0.86
CA VAL A 51 -9.42 -5.40 -0.18
C VAL A 51 -10.05 -6.74 0.16
N ASN A 52 -11.38 -6.81 0.15
CA ASN A 52 -12.14 -8.04 0.34
C ASN A 52 -13.47 -7.99 -0.42
N GLY A 53 -14.20 -9.10 -0.46
CA GLY A 53 -15.49 -9.16 -1.18
C GLY A 53 -16.57 -8.18 -0.70
N LEU A 54 -16.52 -7.71 0.55
CA LEU A 54 -17.47 -6.72 1.10
C LEU A 54 -17.00 -5.28 0.88
N THR A 55 -15.69 -5.07 0.83
CA THR A 55 -15.04 -3.77 0.63
C THR A 55 -13.97 -3.94 -0.45
N PRO A 56 -14.38 -3.96 -1.74
CA PRO A 56 -13.48 -4.25 -2.84
C PRO A 56 -12.64 -3.03 -3.26
N VAL A 57 -13.00 -1.83 -2.79
CA VAL A 57 -12.31 -0.58 -3.12
C VAL A 57 -11.77 0.06 -1.84
N ASP A 58 -10.44 0.18 -1.76
CA ASP A 58 -9.78 1.02 -0.77
C ASP A 58 -9.63 2.45 -1.32
N GLN A 59 -10.10 3.45 -0.57
CA GLN A 59 -10.07 4.85 -1.01
C GLN A 59 -8.67 5.37 -1.28
N SER A 60 -7.67 4.92 -0.51
CA SER A 60 -6.29 5.38 -0.67
C SER A 60 -5.71 4.85 -1.98
N LEU A 61 -6.02 3.59 -2.33
CA LEU A 61 -5.65 3.00 -3.61
C LEU A 61 -6.38 3.64 -4.78
N GLU A 62 -7.68 3.96 -4.66
CA GLU A 62 -8.45 4.65 -5.70
C GLU A 62 -7.90 6.03 -6.01
N GLN A 63 -7.64 6.83 -4.97
CA GLN A 63 -7.03 8.16 -5.14
C GLN A 63 -5.67 8.07 -5.80
N ALA A 64 -4.88 7.06 -5.43
CA ALA A 64 -3.53 6.93 -5.92
C ALA A 64 -3.49 6.38 -7.37
N ALA A 65 -4.38 5.46 -7.73
CA ALA A 65 -4.62 5.08 -9.12
C ALA A 65 -5.01 6.30 -9.97
N SER A 66 -5.97 7.10 -9.49
CA SER A 66 -6.45 8.30 -10.17
C SER A 66 -5.33 9.31 -10.44
N LYS A 67 -4.43 9.57 -9.47
CA LYS A 67 -3.28 10.47 -9.69
C LYS A 67 -2.26 9.92 -10.67
N CYS A 68 -2.17 8.60 -10.83
CA CYS A 68 -1.34 7.96 -11.85
C CYS A 68 -2.04 7.87 -13.22
N GLY A 69 -3.25 8.42 -13.37
CA GLY A 69 -4.02 8.34 -14.62
C GLY A 69 -4.65 6.97 -14.87
N LEU A 70 -4.77 6.13 -13.82
CA LEU A 70 -5.36 4.81 -13.85
C LEU A 70 -6.74 4.81 -13.18
N SER A 71 -7.61 3.91 -13.62
CA SER A 71 -8.80 3.55 -12.85
C SER A 71 -8.45 2.48 -11.79
N TYR A 72 -9.27 2.35 -10.75
CA TYR A 72 -9.08 1.30 -9.75
C TYR A 72 -9.07 -0.11 -10.35
N ASN A 73 -9.88 -0.34 -11.40
CA ASN A 73 -9.96 -1.64 -12.07
C ASN A 73 -8.67 -2.01 -12.82
N ASP A 74 -7.90 -1.01 -13.27
CA ASP A 74 -6.61 -1.23 -13.94
C ASP A 74 -5.55 -1.82 -12.99
N LEU A 75 -5.78 -1.73 -11.66
CA LEU A 75 -4.92 -2.33 -10.65
C LEU A 75 -4.99 -3.87 -10.65
N SER A 76 -6.08 -4.45 -11.17
CA SER A 76 -6.30 -5.91 -11.25
C SER A 76 -6.00 -6.64 -9.92
N LEU A 77 -6.46 -6.07 -8.80
CA LEU A 77 -6.20 -6.61 -7.47
C LEU A 77 -6.94 -7.93 -7.25
N PRO A 78 -6.39 -8.85 -6.44
CA PRO A 78 -7.11 -10.06 -6.06
C PRO A 78 -8.32 -9.71 -5.20
N THR A 79 -9.31 -10.62 -5.18
CA THR A 79 -10.55 -10.45 -4.41
C THR A 79 -10.30 -10.27 -2.92
N GLU A 80 -9.24 -10.88 -2.40
CA GLU A 80 -8.77 -10.71 -1.03
C GLU A 80 -7.30 -10.29 -1.06
N LEU A 81 -7.02 -9.12 -0.48
CA LEU A 81 -5.66 -8.60 -0.32
C LEU A 81 -5.58 -7.90 1.02
N THR A 82 -4.51 -8.16 1.78
CA THR A 82 -4.16 -7.32 2.92
C THR A 82 -2.71 -6.89 2.81
N VAL A 83 -2.46 -5.59 2.81
CA VAL A 83 -1.10 -5.01 2.78
C VAL A 83 -0.88 -4.23 4.07
N TRP A 84 0.23 -4.52 4.75
CA TRP A 84 0.72 -3.73 5.87
C TRP A 84 1.88 -2.86 5.39
N VAL A 85 1.73 -1.56 5.61
CA VAL A 85 2.67 -0.54 5.20
C VAL A 85 3.32 0.01 6.46
N ASP A 86 4.47 -0.53 6.84
CA ASP A 86 5.14 -0.23 8.10
C ASP A 86 6.49 0.49 7.88
N PRO A 87 7.00 1.20 8.90
CA PRO A 87 8.36 1.70 8.85
C PRO A 87 9.36 0.58 8.52
N SER A 88 10.15 0.80 7.46
CA SER A 88 11.19 -0.13 6.95
C SER A 88 10.69 -1.41 6.27
N GLU A 89 9.40 -1.72 6.32
CA GLU A 89 8.85 -2.96 5.79
C GLU A 89 7.48 -2.78 5.13
N VAL A 90 7.25 -3.50 4.03
CA VAL A 90 5.90 -3.73 3.49
C VAL A 90 5.69 -5.23 3.43
N CYS A 91 4.54 -5.70 3.92
CA CYS A 91 4.18 -7.10 3.74
C CYS A 91 2.74 -7.24 3.27
N TYR A 92 2.43 -8.38 2.65
CA TYR A 92 1.08 -8.67 2.21
C TYR A 92 0.70 -10.14 2.39
N ARG A 93 -0.61 -10.37 2.47
CA ARG A 93 -1.28 -11.68 2.48
C ARG A 93 -2.37 -11.72 1.42
#